data_AF-A0A2V6BLA6-F1
#
_entry.id   AF-A0A2V6BLA6-F1
#
_cell.length_a   1.000
_cell.length_b   1.000
_cell.length_c   1.000
_cell.angle_alpha   90.00
_cell.angle_beta   90.00
_cell.angle_gamma   90.00
#
_symmetry.space_group_name_H-M   'P 1'
#
loop_
_entity.id
_entity.type
_entity.pdbx_description
1 polymer ?
#
loop_
_entity_poly.entity_id
_entity_poly.type
_entity_poly.pdbx_seq_one_letter_code
_entity_poly.pdbx_strand_id
1 'polypeptide(L)'
;TLLAYVFVQPLYEPSAAQLCDAGLELNRITAPDALIVAADTGDPTIFYYAERKGWHFLERDAIYAGNSSDSQQAIADLEQLRRRGATHLVFTANTFWWLDYYPEFAQHLAESAELIEATPEFRIYKLATVTR
;
A
#
# COMPACT_ATOMS: atom_id res chain seq x y z
N THR A 1 17.01 -30.48 -4.61
CA THR A 1 16.53 -29.10 -4.35
C THR A 1 15.01 -28.97 -4.46
N LEU A 2 14.34 -29.52 -5.48
CA LEU A 2 12.87 -29.56 -5.57
C LEU A 2 12.16 -30.27 -4.40
N LEU A 3 12.73 -31.36 -3.89
CA LEU A 3 12.17 -32.12 -2.75
C LEU A 3 12.09 -31.28 -1.47
N ALA A 4 13.11 -30.46 -1.17
CA ALA A 4 13.10 -29.63 0.02
C ALA A 4 12.01 -28.55 -0.04
N TYR A 5 11.84 -27.90 -1.20
CA TYR A 5 10.81 -26.87 -1.39
C TYR A 5 9.40 -27.43 -1.14
N VAL A 6 9.04 -28.58 -1.71
CA VAL A 6 7.71 -29.20 -1.52
C VAL A 6 7.43 -29.53 -0.04
N PHE A 7 8.44 -29.94 0.73
CA PHE A 7 8.28 -30.22 2.16
C PHE A 7 8.17 -28.96 3.02
N VAL A 8 8.79 -27.85 2.61
CA VAL A 8 8.78 -26.59 3.39
C VAL A 8 7.64 -25.67 2.95
N GLN A 9 7.13 -25.80 1.72
CA GLN A 9 6.03 -24.99 1.18
C GLN A 9 4.78 -24.89 2.08
N PRO A 10 4.26 -25.97 2.71
CA PRO A 10 3.13 -25.84 3.65
C PRO A 10 3.51 -25.21 5.01
N LEU A 11 4.80 -25.01 5.28
CA LEU A 11 5.33 -24.39 6.49
C LEU A 11 5.93 -23.00 6.21
N TYR A 12 5.95 -22.58 4.95
CA TYR A 12 6.50 -21.32 4.48
C TYR A 12 5.39 -20.54 3.78
N GLU A 13 4.73 -19.68 4.55
CA GLU A 13 3.99 -18.55 4.02
C GLU A 13 5.02 -17.49 3.62
N PRO A 14 5.22 -17.19 2.33
CA PRO A 14 6.12 -16.11 1.95
C PRO A 14 5.51 -14.82 2.46
N SER A 15 6.12 -14.21 3.49
CA SER A 15 5.66 -12.93 4.05
C SER A 15 5.60 -11.81 3.01
N ALA A 16 6.32 -11.98 1.90
CA ALA A 16 6.37 -11.08 0.75
C ALA A 16 5.42 -11.46 -0.40
N ALA A 17 4.67 -12.57 -0.34
CA ALA A 17 3.74 -12.96 -1.41
C ALA A 17 2.73 -11.85 -1.69
N GLN A 18 2.06 -11.35 -0.65
CA GLN A 18 1.13 -10.21 -0.74
C GLN A 18 1.77 -8.95 -1.36
N LEU A 19 3.07 -8.71 -1.13
CA LEU A 19 3.79 -7.54 -1.65
C LEU A 19 4.08 -7.72 -3.15
N CYS A 20 4.52 -8.91 -3.54
CA CYS A 20 4.74 -9.29 -4.94
C CYS A 20 3.43 -9.22 -5.72
N ASP A 21 2.36 -9.82 -5.20
CA ASP A 21 1.07 -9.92 -5.88
C ASP A 21 0.40 -8.54 -6.00
N ALA A 22 0.45 -7.73 -4.94
CA ALA A 22 0.00 -6.33 -5.01
C ALA A 22 0.82 -5.52 -6.02
N GLY A 23 2.14 -5.70 -6.07
CA GLY A 23 3.01 -5.04 -7.03
C GLY A 23 2.68 -5.43 -8.47
N LEU A 24 2.57 -6.73 -8.77
CA LEU A 24 2.19 -7.22 -10.10
C LEU A 24 0.82 -6.69 -10.54
N GLU A 25 -0.13 -6.66 -9.62
CA GLU A 25 -1.47 -6.14 -9.88
C GLU A 25 -1.44 -4.63 -10.16
N LEU A 26 -0.66 -3.86 -9.39
CA LEU A 26 -0.43 -2.44 -9.65
C LEU A 26 0.20 -2.21 -11.03
N ASN A 27 1.17 -3.02 -11.45
CA ASN A 27 1.76 -2.91 -12.78
C ASN A 27 0.70 -3.14 -13.88
N ARG A 28 -0.21 -4.09 -13.66
CA ARG A 28 -1.28 -4.46 -14.59
C ARG A 28 -2.34 -3.38 -14.74
N ILE A 29 -2.76 -2.74 -13.64
CA ILE A 29 -3.95 -1.88 -13.63
C ILE A 29 -3.64 -0.38 -13.68
N THR A 30 -2.40 0.03 -13.44
CA THR A 30 -2.01 1.45 -13.38
C THR A 30 -1.24 1.90 -14.62
N ALA A 31 -1.37 3.17 -14.98
CA ALA A 31 -0.54 3.79 -16.01
C ALA A 31 0.96 3.79 -15.60
N PRO A 32 1.91 3.77 -16.55
CA PRO A 32 3.35 3.74 -16.26
C PRO A 32 3.88 4.87 -15.39
N ASP A 33 3.20 6.02 -15.37
CA ASP A 33 3.54 7.21 -14.59
C ASP A 33 2.80 7.30 -13.24
N ALA A 34 2.04 6.28 -12.87
CA ALA A 34 1.37 6.23 -11.57
C ALA A 34 2.38 6.29 -10.41
N LEU A 35 2.02 7.05 -9.38
CA LEU A 35 2.80 7.19 -8.15
C LEU A 35 2.05 6.51 -7.01
N ILE A 36 2.71 5.53 -6.41
CA ILE A 36 2.10 4.61 -5.44
C ILE A 36 2.44 5.03 -4.02
N VAL A 37 1.47 5.02 -3.12
CA VAL A 37 1.68 5.04 -1.68
C VAL A 37 1.43 3.64 -1.16
N ALA A 38 2.37 3.06 -0.42
CA ALA A 38 2.26 1.69 0.07
C ALA A 38 2.26 1.64 1.60
N ALA A 39 1.16 1.18 2.19
CA ALA A 39 1.12 0.75 3.58
C ALA A 39 1.64 -0.69 3.64
N ASP A 40 2.97 -0.84 3.75
CA ASP A 40 3.69 -2.11 3.57
C ASP A 40 4.79 -2.33 4.62
N THR A 41 4.80 -1.53 5.68
CA THR A 41 5.83 -1.55 6.74
C THR A 41 7.26 -1.21 6.28
N GLY A 42 7.42 -0.57 5.12
CA GLY A 42 8.72 -0.11 4.61
C GLY A 42 9.45 -1.10 3.71
N ASP A 43 8.78 -2.16 3.23
CA ASP A 43 9.38 -3.16 2.34
C ASP A 43 9.28 -2.70 0.86
N PRO A 44 10.39 -2.54 0.14
CA PRO A 44 10.37 -2.00 -1.22
C PRO A 44 9.83 -2.96 -2.29
N THR A 45 9.46 -4.20 -1.93
CA THR A 45 9.03 -5.26 -2.86
C THR A 45 7.86 -4.82 -3.74
N ILE A 46 6.87 -4.09 -3.21
CA ILE A 46 5.72 -3.59 -4.00
C ILE A 46 6.20 -2.73 -5.16
N PHE A 47 7.10 -1.77 -4.91
CA PHE A 47 7.57 -0.86 -5.95
C PHE A 47 8.38 -1.56 -7.03
N TYR A 48 9.17 -2.57 -6.63
CA TYR A 48 9.94 -3.39 -7.56
C TYR A 48 9.01 -4.11 -8.55
N TYR A 49 7.98 -4.81 -8.07
CA TYR A 49 7.06 -5.57 -8.93
C TYR A 49 6.02 -4.68 -9.65
N ALA A 50 5.67 -3.54 -9.06
CA ALA A 50 4.82 -2.55 -9.71
C ALA A 50 5.50 -1.89 -10.90
N GLU A 51 6.84 -1.85 -10.95
CA GLU A 51 7.60 -1.00 -11.87
C GLU A 51 7.09 0.45 -11.82
N ARG A 52 6.79 0.93 -10.60
CA ARG A 52 6.30 2.29 -10.33
C ARG A 52 7.14 2.93 -9.24
N LYS A 53 7.17 4.26 -9.27
CA LYS A 53 7.74 5.07 -8.18
C LYS A 53 6.68 5.27 -7.09
N GLY A 54 7.15 5.54 -5.88
CA GLY A 54 6.24 5.72 -4.77
C GLY A 54 6.92 6.09 -3.47
N TRP A 55 6.13 6.01 -2.41
CA TRP A 55 6.51 6.29 -1.03
C TRP A 55 5.89 5.26 -0.11
N HIS A 56 6.60 4.88 0.94
CA HIS A 56 5.97 4.13 2.01
C HIS A 56 5.01 5.07 2.77
N PHE A 57 3.88 4.54 3.22
CA PHE A 57 2.94 5.31 4.02
C PHE A 57 3.58 5.65 5.38
N LEU A 58 3.44 6.90 5.83
CA LEU A 58 4.15 7.45 7.00
C LEU A 58 5.68 7.44 6.91
N GLU A 59 6.23 7.45 5.71
CA GLU A 59 7.66 7.66 5.51
C GLU A 59 8.06 9.10 5.86
N ARG A 60 9.07 9.25 6.72
CA ARG A 60 9.75 10.53 6.98
C ARG A 60 11.24 10.34 6.73
N ASP A 61 11.81 11.18 5.86
CA ASP A 61 13.23 11.14 5.48
C ASP A 61 13.72 9.76 5.00
N ALA A 62 12.93 9.07 4.16
CA ALA A 62 13.18 7.71 3.67
C ALA A 62 13.22 6.62 4.75
N ILE A 63 12.70 6.92 5.95
CA ILE A 63 12.55 5.97 7.05
C ILE A 63 11.06 5.79 7.33
N TYR A 64 10.61 4.54 7.37
CA TYR A 64 9.27 4.23 7.85
C TYR A 64 9.14 4.66 9.31
N ALA A 65 8.29 5.65 9.58
CA ALA A 65 8.16 6.23 10.92
C ALA A 65 7.30 5.38 11.88
N GLY A 66 6.81 4.22 11.45
CA GLY A 66 5.94 3.37 12.24
C GLY A 66 4.45 3.76 12.12
N ASN A 67 3.72 3.52 13.19
CA ASN A 67 2.29 3.83 13.27
C ASN A 67 2.06 5.32 13.55
N SER A 68 0.91 5.82 13.12
CA SER A 68 0.50 7.20 13.39
C SER A 68 0.07 7.33 14.84
N SER A 69 0.23 8.53 15.41
CA SER A 69 -0.29 8.83 16.75
C SER A 69 -1.82 8.86 16.77
N ASP A 70 -2.46 9.25 15.66
CA ASP A 70 -3.91 9.36 15.49
C ASP A 70 -4.32 9.41 13.99
N SER A 71 -5.63 9.32 13.73
CA SER A 71 -6.20 9.41 12.38
C SER A 71 -5.82 10.70 11.65
N GLN A 72 -5.67 11.82 12.37
CA GLN A 72 -5.35 13.13 11.77
C GLN A 72 -3.95 13.13 11.16
N GLN A 73 -3.00 12.49 11.83
CA GLN A 73 -1.64 12.36 11.32
C GLN A 73 -1.58 11.46 10.08
N ALA A 74 -2.36 10.38 10.02
CA ALA A 74 -2.47 9.51 8.86
C ALA A 74 -3.11 10.23 7.65
N ILE A 75 -4.17 10.99 7.90
CA ILE A 75 -4.81 11.84 6.88
C ILE A 75 -3.82 12.88 6.35
N ALA A 76 -3.13 13.59 7.25
CA ALA A 76 -2.18 14.64 6.86
C ALA A 76 -1.05 14.10 5.98
N ASP A 77 -0.53 12.90 6.29
CA ASP A 77 0.49 12.23 5.49
C ASP A 77 -0.03 11.86 4.10
N LEU A 78 -1.21 11.21 4.02
CA LEU A 78 -1.84 10.87 2.75
C LEU A 78 -2.07 12.12 1.89
N GLU A 79 -2.60 13.21 2.48
CA GLU A 79 -2.84 14.47 1.76
C GLU A 79 -1.53 15.16 1.32
N GLN A 80 -0.45 15.03 2.08
CA GLN A 80 0.87 15.49 1.66
C GLN A 80 1.36 14.69 0.44
N LEU A 81 1.24 13.36 0.46
CA LEU A 81 1.64 12.50 -0.65
C LEU A 81 0.76 12.72 -1.89
N ARG A 82 -0.55 12.93 -1.72
CA ARG A 82 -1.46 13.33 -2.80
C ARG A 82 -1.04 14.64 -3.45
N ARG A 83 -0.67 15.66 -2.66
CA ARG A 83 -0.15 16.93 -3.20
C ARG A 83 1.20 16.78 -3.92
N ARG A 84 1.99 15.75 -3.59
CA ARG A 84 3.21 15.37 -4.31
C ARG A 84 2.93 14.57 -5.59
N GLY A 85 1.68 14.26 -5.89
CA GLY A 85 1.25 13.57 -7.10
C GLY A 85 0.91 12.10 -6.91
N ALA A 86 0.81 11.58 -5.69
CA ALA A 86 0.34 10.21 -5.46
C ALA A 86 -1.02 9.98 -6.12
N THR A 87 -1.13 8.90 -6.89
CA THR A 87 -2.35 8.53 -7.62
C THR A 87 -3.04 7.30 -7.05
N HIS A 88 -2.29 6.44 -6.37
CA HIS A 88 -2.83 5.21 -5.78
C HIS A 88 -2.29 5.00 -4.36
N LEU A 89 -3.10 4.34 -3.54
CA LEU A 89 -2.74 3.85 -2.21
C LEU A 89 -3.01 2.35 -2.17
N VAL A 90 -2.04 1.58 -1.66
CA VAL A 90 -2.18 0.14 -1.46
C VAL A 90 -1.98 -0.22 -0.01
N PHE A 91 -2.84 -1.10 0.50
CA PHE A 91 -2.66 -1.80 1.77
C PHE A 91 -2.43 -3.27 1.49
N THR A 92 -1.52 -3.90 2.23
CA THR A 92 -1.41 -5.36 2.32
C THR A 92 -2.13 -5.90 3.54
N ALA A 93 -2.40 -7.21 3.59
CA ALA A 93 -3.21 -7.84 4.64
C ALA A 93 -2.70 -7.54 6.06
N ASN A 94 -1.38 -7.54 6.26
CA ASN A 94 -0.75 -7.16 7.54
C ASN A 94 -0.92 -5.68 7.93
N THR A 95 -1.53 -4.86 7.08
CA THR A 95 -1.82 -3.43 7.29
C THR A 95 -3.30 -3.09 7.18
N PHE A 96 -4.20 -4.05 6.94
CA PHE A 96 -5.64 -3.76 6.91
C PHE A 96 -6.17 -3.20 8.22
N TRP A 97 -5.52 -3.52 9.35
CA TRP A 97 -5.85 -2.99 10.67
C TRP A 97 -5.87 -1.46 10.72
N TRP A 98 -5.18 -0.76 9.82
CA TRP A 98 -5.27 0.71 9.69
C TRP A 98 -6.70 1.20 9.51
N LEU A 99 -7.50 0.47 8.71
CA LEU A 99 -8.88 0.86 8.37
C LEU A 99 -9.83 0.66 9.54
N ASP A 100 -9.54 -0.28 10.44
CA ASP A 100 -10.34 -0.55 11.63
C ASP A 100 -9.90 0.30 12.82
N TYR A 101 -8.59 0.55 12.94
CA TYR A 101 -7.99 1.24 14.10
C TYR A 101 -8.10 2.77 14.00
N TYR A 102 -8.13 3.32 12.79
CA TYR A 102 -8.25 4.77 12.54
C TYR A 102 -9.54 5.09 11.78
N PRO A 103 -10.69 5.14 12.47
CA PRO A 103 -12.00 5.25 11.81
C PRO A 103 -12.17 6.55 11.03
N GLU A 104 -11.64 7.69 11.51
CA GLU A 104 -11.72 8.94 10.74
C GLU A 104 -10.85 8.89 9.49
N PHE A 105 -9.71 8.20 9.53
CA PHE A 105 -8.87 7.99 8.35
C PHE A 105 -9.58 7.09 7.34
N ALA A 106 -10.21 6.00 7.78
CA ALA A 106 -10.97 5.12 6.90
C ALA A 106 -12.14 5.85 6.24
N GLN A 107 -12.85 6.70 6.99
CA GLN A 107 -13.91 7.56 6.45
C GLN A 107 -13.35 8.54 5.41
N HIS A 108 -12.28 9.26 5.74
CA HIS A 108 -11.62 10.20 4.82
C HIS A 108 -11.17 9.51 3.53
N LEU A 109 -10.59 8.30 3.64
CA LEU A 109 -10.19 7.51 2.48
C LEU A 109 -11.39 7.12 1.61
N ALA A 110 -12.49 6.68 2.21
CA ALA A 110 -13.71 6.34 1.48
C ALA A 110 -14.35 7.54 0.76
N GLU A 111 -14.20 8.74 1.31
CA GLU A 111 -14.70 9.99 0.69
C GLU A 111 -13.79 10.51 -0.42
N SER A 112 -12.49 10.18 -0.36
CA SER A 112 -11.45 10.80 -1.21
C SER A 112 -10.72 9.83 -2.15
N ALA A 113 -11.10 8.55 -2.15
CA ALA A 113 -10.53 7.53 -3.00
C ALA A 113 -11.58 6.48 -3.42
N GLU A 114 -11.36 5.89 -4.59
CA GLU A 114 -12.15 4.79 -5.13
C GLU A 114 -11.41 3.47 -4.87
N LEU A 115 -12.06 2.49 -4.24
CA LEU A 115 -11.51 1.13 -4.11
C LEU A 115 -11.64 0.43 -5.47
N ILE A 116 -10.50 0.14 -6.11
CA ILE A 116 -10.48 -0.45 -7.46
C ILE A 116 -10.18 -1.95 -7.46
N GLU A 117 -9.53 -2.46 -6.43
CA GLU A 117 -9.25 -3.89 -6.27
C GLU A 117 -9.22 -4.26 -4.78
N ALA A 118 -9.84 -5.38 -4.42
CA ALA A 118 -9.88 -5.87 -3.06
C ALA A 118 -9.80 -7.40 -3.01
N THR A 119 -8.71 -7.90 -2.44
CA THR A 119 -8.45 -9.32 -2.23
C THR A 119 -8.25 -9.58 -0.73
N PRO A 120 -8.16 -10.85 -0.31
CA PRO A 120 -7.71 -11.17 1.05
C PRO A 120 -6.29 -10.68 1.37
N GLU A 121 -5.47 -10.43 0.35
CA GLU A 121 -4.04 -10.11 0.50
C GLU A 121 -3.73 -8.62 0.37
N PHE A 122 -4.51 -7.89 -0.40
CA PHE A 122 -4.29 -6.46 -0.62
C PHE A 122 -5.56 -5.71 -1.00
N ARG A 123 -5.51 -4.38 -0.84
CA ARG A 123 -6.54 -3.44 -1.30
C ARG A 123 -5.88 -2.29 -2.01
N ILE A 124 -6.32 -1.98 -3.22
CA ILE A 124 -5.80 -0.88 -4.02
C ILE A 124 -6.88 0.18 -4.18
N TYR A 125 -6.52 1.40 -3.85
CA TYR A 125 -7.35 2.58 -3.95
C TYR A 125 -6.77 3.52 -5.01
N LYS A 126 -7.64 4.07 -5.86
CA LYS A 126 -7.33 5.19 -6.74
C LYS A 126 -7.70 6.48 -6.03
N LEU A 127 -6.72 7.37 -5.84
CA LEU A 127 -6.89 8.62 -5.13
C LEU A 127 -7.55 9.66 -6.04
N ALA A 128 -8.53 10.41 -5.50
CA ALA A 128 -9.12 11.50 -6.25
C ALA A 128 -8.07 12.58 -6.55
N THR A 129 -8.13 13.15 -7.74
CA THR A 129 -7.22 14.22 -8.15
C THR A 129 -7.41 15.44 -7.27
N VAL A 130 -6.33 15.98 -6.71
CA VAL A 130 -6.39 17.25 -5.98
C VAL A 130 -6.71 18.34 -7.01
N THR A 131 -7.93 18.88 -6.97
CA THR A 131 -8.28 20.05 -7.80
C THR A 131 -7.43 21.20 -7.28
N ARG A 132 -6.55 21.70 -8.14
CA ARG A 132 -5.56 22.73 -7.80
C ARG A 132 -6.21 24.08 -7.53
#